data_AF-A0A7C6ZZN2-F1
#
_entry.id   AF-A0A7C6ZZN2-F1
#
_cell.length_a   1.000
_cell.length_b   1.000
_cell.length_c   1.000
_cell.angle_alpha   90.00
_cell.angle_beta   90.00
_cell.angle_gamma   90.00
#
_symmetry.space_group_name_H-M   'P 1'
#
loop_
_entity.id
_entity.type
_entity.pdbx_description
1 polymer ?
#
loop_
_entity_poly.entity_id
_entity_poly.type
_entity_poly.pdbx_seq_one_letter_code
_entity_poly.pdbx_strand_id
1 'polypeptide(L)'
;MTKIRNNHHNHNDYNEEQIQVLEGLEAVRKRPGMYIGSTSTRGLHHLVYEIVDNSVDESLAGYCDQIHVIINKDNSITVYDNGRGIPTGIHPKLKLPTIQVVHTYLHAGGKFGGEGYKVSGGLHGVGASVVNALSEWMEVEVSRDGKIFRQRYERGKTVTGVDIIGECDEDCTGTKTTFKPDPEIFEETVFDFEVLLKRFREMAFLNKNITITLIDRREEEEKKVVLHYEGGISSFVEYINKNKEVIHPEIIYFSAKKEDIELEIAMQYTDSFNENIYGYANNIATTEGGTHITGFKTAITKVINDYARKINQLKENDKNLSGEDVREGLTAIVSVKLHEPQFEGQTKTKLGNADVRSFTEAVVTEKLSYILEENPRVGRIIVEKTLLSFRAREAARKARELTKRKSVLESTSLPGKLADCSERDASKCELFIVEGDSAGGSAKQGRDRRFQAILPLWGKMLNVEKSREDKVIGNDKLGPVITALGTSIGEDFDLSKLRYHKVIIMADADVDGSHIRTLLLTFFYRYMKPLVENGHVYIAQPPLFKVKKGKE
;
A
#
# COMPACT_ATOMS: atom_id res chain seq x y z
N MET A 1 -14.51 71.05 -8.51
CA MET A 1 -14.11 69.85 -9.27
C MET A 1 -13.60 68.80 -8.29
N THR A 2 -14.44 67.86 -7.87
CA THR A 2 -13.97 66.56 -7.36
C THR A 2 -15.10 65.55 -7.53
N LYS A 3 -15.09 64.86 -8.68
CA LYS A 3 -15.96 63.70 -8.93
C LYS A 3 -15.49 62.56 -8.03
N ILE A 4 -16.33 62.14 -7.10
CA ILE A 4 -16.18 60.89 -6.38
C ILE A 4 -16.31 59.76 -7.41
N ARG A 5 -15.23 59.00 -7.60
CA ARG A 5 -15.24 57.77 -8.40
C ARG A 5 -16.05 56.72 -7.64
N ASN A 6 -17.21 56.36 -8.19
CA ASN A 6 -17.88 55.12 -7.78
C ASN A 6 -16.99 53.95 -8.16
N ASN A 7 -16.59 53.16 -7.17
CA ASN A 7 -16.02 51.83 -7.37
C ASN A 7 -17.07 50.96 -8.06
N HIS A 8 -16.77 50.47 -9.25
CA HIS A 8 -17.51 49.34 -9.82
C HIS A 8 -17.28 48.11 -8.93
N HIS A 9 -18.33 47.66 -8.25
CA HIS A 9 -18.46 46.26 -7.90
C HIS A 9 -18.54 45.48 -9.22
N ASN A 10 -17.47 44.78 -9.57
CA ASN A 10 -17.56 43.63 -10.47
C ASN A 10 -18.46 42.62 -9.77
N HIS A 11 -19.76 42.65 -10.08
CA HIS A 11 -20.59 41.48 -9.91
C HIS A 11 -19.95 40.39 -10.77
N ASN A 12 -19.38 39.38 -10.12
CA ASN A 12 -19.03 38.14 -10.78
C ASN A 12 -20.40 37.54 -11.18
N ASP A 13 -20.77 37.71 -12.45
CA ASP A 13 -22.02 37.21 -13.03
C ASP A 13 -22.02 35.68 -13.02
N TYR A 14 -22.26 35.09 -11.86
CA TYR A 14 -22.48 33.65 -11.70
C TYR A 14 -23.90 33.32 -12.17
N ASN A 15 -24.00 33.03 -13.48
CA ASN A 15 -25.23 32.67 -14.16
C ASN A 15 -25.23 31.19 -14.58
N GLU A 16 -26.34 30.74 -15.15
CA GLU A 16 -26.54 29.36 -15.60
C GLU A 16 -25.50 28.93 -16.67
N GLU A 17 -24.99 29.88 -17.46
CA GLU A 17 -23.97 29.62 -18.50
C GLU A 17 -22.58 29.31 -17.92
N GLN A 18 -22.33 29.64 -16.64
CA GLN A 18 -21.09 29.28 -15.93
C GLN A 18 -21.11 27.85 -15.39
N ILE A 19 -22.26 27.15 -15.46
CA ILE A 19 -22.35 25.73 -15.09
C ILE A 19 -21.79 24.88 -16.25
N GLN A 20 -20.55 24.43 -16.10
CA GLN A 20 -19.92 23.51 -17.05
C GLN A 20 -20.26 22.06 -16.72
N VAL A 21 -20.92 21.38 -17.66
CA VAL A 21 -21.10 19.91 -17.63
C VAL A 21 -19.96 19.28 -18.41
N LEU A 22 -19.19 18.40 -17.77
CA LEU A 22 -18.14 17.64 -18.43
C LEU A 22 -18.71 16.28 -18.83
N GLU A 23 -18.72 16.00 -20.13
CA GLU A 23 -19.28 14.75 -20.66
C GLU A 23 -18.21 13.67 -20.85
N GLY A 24 -18.56 12.43 -20.55
CA GLY A 24 -17.72 11.26 -20.80
C GLY A 24 -16.32 11.35 -20.17
N LEU A 25 -15.30 11.14 -21.00
CA LEU A 25 -13.90 11.11 -20.57
C LEU A 25 -13.25 12.49 -20.36
N GLU A 26 -13.94 13.57 -20.71
CA GLU A 26 -13.45 14.93 -20.43
C GLU A 26 -13.35 15.19 -18.92
N ALA A 27 -14.32 14.67 -18.15
CA ALA A 27 -14.30 14.73 -16.69
C ALA A 27 -13.06 14.06 -16.09
N VAL A 28 -12.66 12.92 -16.66
CA VAL A 28 -11.47 12.16 -16.24
C VAL A 28 -10.21 12.97 -16.47
N ARG A 29 -10.04 13.55 -17.66
CA ARG A 29 -8.87 14.37 -18.00
C ARG A 29 -8.74 15.64 -17.17
N LYS A 30 -9.88 16.27 -16.82
CA LYS A 30 -9.89 17.51 -16.01
C LYS A 30 -9.66 17.24 -14.53
N ARG A 31 -9.98 16.03 -14.03
CA ARG A 31 -9.81 15.62 -12.62
C ARG A 31 -9.20 14.20 -12.48
N PRO A 32 -7.98 13.96 -13.00
CA PRO A 32 -7.38 12.62 -13.04
C PRO A 32 -7.17 12.02 -11.65
N GLY A 33 -6.84 12.84 -10.65
CA GLY A 33 -6.61 12.38 -9.27
C GLY A 33 -7.80 11.68 -8.63
N MET A 34 -9.04 11.96 -9.07
CA MET A 34 -10.23 11.25 -8.58
C MET A 34 -10.29 9.79 -9.05
N TYR A 35 -9.65 9.47 -10.18
CA TYR A 35 -9.71 8.15 -10.82
C TYR A 35 -8.44 7.33 -10.58
N ILE A 36 -7.26 7.97 -10.62
CA ILE A 36 -5.95 7.30 -10.46
C ILE A 36 -5.17 7.74 -9.21
N GLY A 37 -5.84 8.48 -8.30
CA GLY A 37 -5.30 8.95 -7.02
C GLY A 37 -4.40 10.19 -7.12
N SER A 38 -3.51 10.26 -8.11
CA SER A 38 -2.58 11.40 -8.31
C SER A 38 -2.08 11.46 -9.76
N THR A 39 -1.45 12.56 -10.17
CA THR A 39 -0.76 12.70 -11.47
C THR A 39 0.76 12.57 -11.37
N SER A 40 1.25 12.11 -10.21
CA SER A 40 2.68 11.80 -10.00
C SER A 40 3.02 10.39 -10.50
N THR A 41 4.26 9.96 -10.26
CA THR A 41 4.75 8.59 -10.53
C THR A 41 3.78 7.51 -10.04
N ARG A 42 3.10 7.70 -8.89
CA ARG A 42 2.13 6.72 -8.38
C ARG A 42 0.95 6.53 -9.34
N GLY A 43 0.38 7.63 -9.84
CA GLY A 43 -0.74 7.58 -10.78
C GLY A 43 -0.34 7.06 -12.15
N LEU A 44 0.87 7.40 -12.60
CA LEU A 44 1.44 6.89 -13.84
C LEU A 44 1.47 5.36 -13.86
N HIS A 45 2.04 4.75 -12.82
CA HIS A 45 2.11 3.29 -12.70
C HIS A 45 0.72 2.64 -12.53
N HIS A 46 -0.22 3.36 -11.92
CA HIS A 46 -1.60 2.91 -11.78
C HIS A 46 -2.28 2.66 -13.12
N LEU A 47 -1.92 3.42 -14.18
CA LEU A 47 -2.44 3.15 -15.54
C LEU A 47 -2.09 1.74 -16.01
N VAL A 48 -0.85 1.30 -15.75
CA VAL A 48 -0.40 -0.05 -16.12
C VAL A 48 -1.16 -1.09 -15.32
N TYR A 49 -1.35 -0.85 -14.03
CA TYR A 49 -2.06 -1.78 -13.14
C TYR A 49 -3.49 -2.02 -13.61
N GLU A 50 -4.22 -0.98 -14.02
CA GLU A 50 -5.60 -1.12 -14.52
C GLU A 50 -5.71 -2.00 -15.76
N ILE A 51 -4.72 -1.97 -16.66
CA ILE A 51 -4.72 -2.85 -17.84
C ILE A 51 -4.35 -4.28 -17.44
N VAL A 52 -3.30 -4.45 -16.65
CA VAL A 52 -2.85 -5.78 -16.19
C VAL A 52 -3.89 -6.48 -15.31
N ASP A 53 -4.61 -5.73 -14.46
CA ASP A 53 -5.68 -6.26 -13.60
C ASP A 53 -6.80 -6.89 -14.44
N ASN A 54 -7.12 -6.33 -15.62
CA ASN A 54 -8.09 -6.94 -16.53
C ASN A 54 -7.59 -8.30 -17.08
N SER A 55 -6.31 -8.39 -17.43
CA SER A 55 -5.69 -9.65 -17.87
C SER A 55 -5.64 -10.67 -16.73
N VAL A 56 -5.37 -10.24 -15.50
CA VAL A 56 -5.43 -11.10 -14.31
C VAL A 56 -6.86 -11.59 -14.03
N ASP A 57 -7.88 -10.76 -14.25
CA ASP A 57 -9.28 -11.17 -14.11
C ASP A 57 -9.67 -12.26 -15.14
N GLU A 58 -9.11 -12.23 -16.37
CA GLU A 58 -9.25 -13.34 -17.34
C GLU A 58 -8.63 -14.64 -16.82
N SER A 59 -7.51 -14.54 -16.10
CA SER A 59 -6.88 -15.71 -15.50
C SER A 59 -7.66 -16.25 -14.30
N LEU A 60 -8.21 -15.38 -13.46
CA LEU A 60 -9.12 -15.77 -12.38
C LEU A 60 -10.36 -16.49 -12.92
N ALA A 61 -10.80 -16.14 -14.13
CA ALA A 61 -11.87 -16.82 -14.85
C ALA A 61 -11.43 -18.13 -15.53
N GLY A 62 -10.13 -18.45 -15.53
CA GLY A 62 -9.56 -19.69 -16.05
C GLY A 62 -9.19 -19.67 -17.54
N TYR A 63 -9.13 -18.50 -18.17
CA TYR A 63 -8.89 -18.37 -19.61
C TYR A 63 -7.52 -17.80 -19.98
N CYS A 64 -6.79 -17.20 -19.04
CA CYS A 64 -5.46 -16.63 -19.28
C CYS A 64 -4.43 -17.28 -18.34
N ASP A 65 -3.27 -17.62 -18.89
CA ASP A 65 -2.11 -18.10 -18.13
C ASP A 65 -0.81 -17.33 -18.44
N GLN A 66 -0.78 -16.49 -19.48
CA GLN A 66 0.38 -15.68 -19.86
C GLN A 66 0.02 -14.21 -20.03
N ILE A 67 0.81 -13.36 -19.37
CA ILE A 67 0.72 -11.90 -19.48
C ILE A 67 2.12 -11.35 -19.76
N HIS A 68 2.26 -10.56 -20.82
CA HIS A 68 3.48 -9.84 -21.15
C HIS A 68 3.26 -8.34 -20.88
N VAL A 69 4.17 -7.74 -20.12
CA VAL A 69 4.22 -6.30 -19.89
C VAL A 69 5.55 -5.78 -20.41
N ILE A 70 5.50 -4.85 -21.36
CA ILE A 70 6.67 -4.37 -22.09
C ILE A 70 6.74 -2.85 -21.94
N ILE A 71 7.87 -2.35 -21.46
CA ILE A 71 8.25 -0.93 -21.52
C ILE A 71 9.00 -0.72 -22.83
N ASN A 72 8.39 0.01 -23.77
CA ASN A 72 8.95 0.25 -25.10
C ASN A 72 10.02 1.35 -25.09
N LYS A 73 10.79 1.46 -26.18
CA LYS A 73 11.86 2.47 -26.34
C LYS A 73 11.38 3.91 -26.22
N ASP A 74 10.14 4.19 -26.65
CA ASP A 74 9.51 5.51 -26.52
C ASP A 74 8.80 5.70 -25.17
N ASN A 75 9.01 4.76 -24.23
CA ASN A 75 8.42 4.71 -22.91
C ASN A 75 6.89 4.58 -22.92
N SER A 76 6.30 4.11 -24.04
CA SER A 76 4.96 3.54 -24.05
C SER A 76 4.95 2.15 -23.38
N ILE A 77 3.77 1.70 -22.97
CA ILE A 77 3.57 0.39 -22.34
C ILE A 77 2.73 -0.48 -23.27
N THR A 78 3.19 -1.71 -23.50
CA THR A 78 2.39 -2.76 -24.13
C THR A 78 2.07 -3.84 -23.09
N VAL A 79 0.79 -4.15 -22.93
CA VAL A 79 0.29 -5.31 -22.17
C VAL A 79 -0.35 -6.27 -23.16
N TYR A 80 0.06 -7.53 -23.13
CA TYR A 80 -0.51 -8.60 -23.95
C TYR A 80 -0.89 -9.79 -23.07
N ASP A 81 -2.11 -10.29 -23.23
CA ASP A 81 -2.59 -11.51 -22.60
C ASP A 81 -3.13 -12.51 -23.62
N ASN A 82 -3.18 -13.77 -23.21
CA ASN A 82 -3.80 -14.86 -23.96
C ASN A 82 -5.18 -15.25 -23.43
N GLY A 83 -5.93 -14.30 -22.87
CA GLY A 83 -7.31 -14.52 -22.44
C GLY A 83 -8.29 -14.62 -23.62
N ARG A 84 -9.59 -14.55 -23.35
CA ARG A 84 -10.63 -14.72 -24.39
C ARG A 84 -10.69 -13.60 -25.44
N GLY A 85 -9.98 -12.49 -25.22
CA GLY A 85 -10.11 -11.27 -26.00
C GLY A 85 -11.37 -10.47 -25.69
N ILE A 86 -11.27 -9.14 -25.69
CA ILE A 86 -12.43 -8.24 -25.50
C ILE A 86 -13.48 -8.50 -26.61
N PRO A 87 -14.80 -8.55 -26.31
CA PRO A 87 -15.80 -8.72 -27.35
C PRO A 87 -15.71 -7.62 -28.43
N THR A 88 -15.72 -8.03 -29.71
CA THR A 88 -15.58 -7.14 -30.87
C THR A 88 -16.91 -6.85 -31.56
N GLY A 89 -17.95 -7.65 -31.29
CA GLY A 89 -19.30 -7.45 -31.82
C GLY A 89 -19.97 -6.15 -31.38
N ILE A 90 -21.07 -5.81 -32.04
CA ILE A 90 -21.85 -4.59 -31.75
C ILE A 90 -22.60 -4.73 -30.42
N HIS A 91 -22.41 -3.76 -29.53
CA HIS A 91 -23.08 -3.72 -28.24
C HIS A 91 -24.60 -3.48 -28.42
N PRO A 92 -25.48 -4.29 -27.80
CA PRO A 92 -26.91 -4.32 -28.13
C PRO A 92 -27.66 -3.01 -27.86
N LYS A 93 -27.28 -2.26 -26.81
CA LYS A 93 -27.91 -0.97 -26.45
C LYS A 93 -27.30 0.22 -27.18
N LEU A 94 -26.00 0.42 -27.03
CA LEU A 94 -25.24 1.54 -27.61
C LEU A 94 -25.03 1.46 -29.13
N LYS A 95 -25.24 0.31 -29.77
CA LYS A 95 -25.06 0.10 -31.21
C LYS A 95 -23.66 0.47 -31.76
N LEU A 96 -22.66 0.47 -30.88
CA LEU A 96 -21.25 0.67 -31.20
C LEU A 96 -20.47 -0.63 -30.99
N PRO A 97 -19.31 -0.81 -31.64
CA PRO A 97 -18.42 -1.94 -31.35
C PRO A 97 -18.09 -2.02 -29.85
N THR A 98 -18.13 -3.22 -29.28
CA THR A 98 -17.99 -3.39 -27.82
C THR A 98 -16.59 -3.00 -27.34
N ILE A 99 -15.55 -3.25 -28.16
CA ILE A 99 -14.19 -2.74 -27.93
C ILE A 99 -14.16 -1.21 -27.75
N GLN A 100 -14.90 -0.46 -28.57
CA GLN A 100 -15.03 0.99 -28.42
C GLN A 100 -15.75 1.35 -27.11
N VAL A 101 -16.87 0.67 -26.83
CA VAL A 101 -17.67 0.93 -25.63
C VAL A 101 -16.84 0.82 -24.35
N VAL A 102 -16.04 -0.25 -24.22
CA VAL A 102 -15.19 -0.49 -23.04
C VAL A 102 -14.13 0.60 -22.85
N HIS A 103 -13.63 1.19 -23.93
CA HIS A 103 -12.55 2.18 -23.88
C HIS A 103 -13.02 3.63 -23.89
N THR A 104 -14.29 3.92 -24.23
CA THR A 104 -14.79 5.31 -24.30
C THR A 104 -15.91 5.64 -23.32
N TYR A 105 -16.52 4.64 -22.69
CA TYR A 105 -17.58 4.85 -21.70
C TYR A 105 -17.09 4.47 -20.30
N LEU A 106 -17.45 5.30 -19.31
CA LEU A 106 -17.28 4.97 -17.90
C LEU A 106 -18.36 3.96 -17.50
N HIS A 107 -18.02 3.06 -16.57
CA HIS A 107 -18.92 2.02 -16.06
C HIS A 107 -19.41 1.05 -17.13
N ALA A 108 -18.59 0.78 -18.13
CA ALA A 108 -18.88 -0.16 -19.20
C ALA A 108 -17.97 -1.39 -19.09
N GLY A 109 -18.56 -2.56 -18.78
CA GLY A 109 -17.81 -3.81 -18.71
C GLY A 109 -18.68 -5.01 -18.33
N GLY A 110 -18.21 -6.22 -18.63
CA GLY A 110 -18.88 -7.48 -18.29
C GLY A 110 -18.88 -7.83 -16.80
N LYS A 111 -18.27 -6.98 -15.97
CA LYS A 111 -18.03 -7.20 -14.53
C LYS A 111 -19.23 -6.88 -13.63
N PHE A 112 -20.30 -6.28 -14.18
CA PHE A 112 -21.50 -5.87 -13.43
C PHE A 112 -22.66 -6.87 -13.47
N GLY A 113 -22.59 -7.90 -14.34
CA GLY A 113 -23.72 -8.78 -14.65
C GLY A 113 -23.63 -10.19 -14.09
N GLY A 114 -22.63 -10.50 -13.25
CA GLY A 114 -22.43 -11.81 -12.61
C GLY A 114 -22.01 -12.96 -13.55
N GLU A 115 -22.40 -12.96 -14.82
CA GLU A 115 -22.17 -14.07 -15.74
C GLU A 115 -20.78 -14.06 -16.42
N GLY A 116 -20.16 -12.89 -16.58
CA GLY A 116 -18.88 -12.74 -17.28
C GLY A 116 -17.64 -13.10 -16.45
N TYR A 117 -17.68 -12.81 -15.15
CA TYR A 117 -16.61 -13.06 -14.18
C TYR A 117 -17.21 -13.43 -12.82
N LYS A 118 -16.84 -14.60 -12.27
CA LYS A 118 -17.27 -15.03 -10.92
C LYS A 118 -16.48 -14.36 -9.81
N VAL A 119 -15.22 -13.99 -10.04
CA VAL A 119 -14.36 -13.29 -9.09
C VAL A 119 -13.54 -12.27 -9.88
N SER A 120 -13.51 -11.02 -9.41
CA SER A 120 -12.80 -9.93 -10.10
C SER A 120 -12.31 -8.90 -9.09
N GLY A 121 -11.11 -8.35 -9.32
CA GLY A 121 -10.61 -7.17 -8.59
C GLY A 121 -11.20 -5.86 -9.13
N GLY A 122 -11.50 -5.81 -10.44
CA GLY A 122 -12.12 -4.67 -11.10
C GLY A 122 -13.63 -4.63 -10.87
N LEU A 123 -14.11 -3.67 -10.07
CA LEU A 123 -15.54 -3.56 -9.69
C LEU A 123 -16.26 -2.37 -10.34
N HIS A 124 -15.52 -1.44 -10.93
CA HIS A 124 -16.05 -0.13 -11.30
C HIS A 124 -16.23 0.06 -12.81
N GLY A 125 -15.65 -0.82 -13.64
CA GLY A 125 -15.77 -0.73 -15.12
C GLY A 125 -15.26 0.59 -15.71
N VAL A 126 -14.25 1.22 -15.10
CA VAL A 126 -13.68 2.51 -15.54
C VAL A 126 -12.20 2.42 -15.93
N GLY A 127 -11.49 1.35 -15.56
CA GLY A 127 -10.03 1.26 -15.68
C GLY A 127 -9.51 1.53 -17.09
N ALA A 128 -9.93 0.72 -18.07
CA ALA A 128 -9.46 0.83 -19.46
C ALA A 128 -9.83 2.17 -20.12
N SER A 129 -11.01 2.72 -19.82
CA SER A 129 -11.43 4.01 -20.36
C SER A 129 -10.74 5.20 -19.69
N VAL A 130 -10.36 5.09 -18.42
CA VAL A 130 -9.47 6.05 -17.75
C VAL A 130 -8.07 6.02 -18.35
N VAL A 131 -7.51 4.83 -18.60
CA VAL A 131 -6.20 4.70 -19.28
C VAL A 131 -6.24 5.36 -20.66
N ASN A 132 -7.29 5.11 -21.44
CA ASN A 132 -7.49 5.78 -22.73
C ASN A 132 -7.56 7.31 -22.59
N ALA A 133 -8.37 7.80 -21.64
CA ALA A 133 -8.53 9.23 -21.40
C ALA A 133 -7.21 9.93 -21.06
N LEU A 134 -6.36 9.27 -20.28
CA LEU A 134 -5.11 9.82 -19.74
C LEU A 134 -3.87 9.49 -20.60
N SER A 135 -4.08 8.91 -21.79
CA SER A 135 -3.03 8.62 -22.76
C SER A 135 -3.02 9.65 -23.89
N GLU A 136 -1.83 9.99 -24.39
CA GLU A 136 -1.65 10.71 -25.66
C GLU A 136 -2.31 9.90 -26.78
N TRP A 137 -1.96 8.61 -26.85
CA TRP A 137 -2.58 7.63 -27.73
C TRP A 137 -2.66 6.26 -27.05
N MET A 138 -3.65 5.48 -27.47
CA MET A 138 -3.86 4.09 -27.07
C MET A 138 -4.27 3.28 -28.30
N GLU A 139 -3.69 2.10 -28.47
CA GLU A 139 -4.02 1.16 -29.53
C GLU A 139 -4.33 -0.20 -28.91
N VAL A 140 -5.46 -0.78 -29.33
CA VAL A 140 -5.94 -2.06 -28.83
C VAL A 140 -6.08 -3.01 -29.99
N GLU A 141 -5.38 -4.13 -29.92
CA GLU A 141 -5.48 -5.26 -30.82
C GLU A 141 -6.16 -6.42 -30.07
N VAL A 142 -7.15 -7.04 -30.69
CA VAL A 142 -7.87 -8.20 -30.13
C VAL A 142 -7.80 -9.34 -31.11
N SER A 143 -7.26 -10.48 -30.67
CA SER A 143 -7.32 -11.74 -31.42
C SER A 143 -8.52 -12.54 -30.92
N ARG A 144 -9.49 -12.77 -31.81
CA ARG A 144 -10.73 -13.48 -31.49
C ARG A 144 -11.44 -13.94 -32.76
N ASP A 145 -12.12 -15.08 -32.71
CA ASP A 145 -12.91 -15.62 -33.83
C ASP A 145 -12.11 -15.72 -35.15
N GLY A 146 -10.84 -16.15 -35.06
CA GLY A 146 -9.92 -16.31 -36.20
C GLY A 146 -9.42 -15.01 -36.83
N LYS A 147 -9.63 -13.85 -36.18
CA LYS A 147 -9.28 -12.53 -36.71
C LYS A 147 -8.55 -11.67 -35.70
N ILE A 148 -7.72 -10.77 -36.21
CA ILE A 148 -7.05 -9.73 -35.43
C ILE A 148 -7.72 -8.40 -35.73
N PHE A 149 -8.42 -7.87 -34.74
CA PHE A 149 -9.08 -6.58 -34.79
C PHE A 149 -8.20 -5.50 -34.18
N ARG A 150 -8.19 -4.29 -34.73
CA ARG A 150 -7.44 -3.15 -34.19
C ARG A 150 -8.33 -1.91 -34.08
N GLN A 151 -8.19 -1.18 -32.99
CA GLN A 151 -8.76 0.17 -32.85
C GLN A 151 -7.77 1.12 -32.17
N ARG A 152 -7.69 2.35 -32.67
CA ARG A 152 -6.83 3.41 -32.13
C ARG A 152 -7.65 4.54 -31.52
N TYR A 153 -7.13 5.07 -30.41
CA TYR A 153 -7.67 6.19 -29.67
C TYR A 153 -6.59 7.24 -29.39
N GLU A 154 -7.01 8.49 -29.27
CA GLU A 154 -6.16 9.62 -28.89
C GLU A 154 -6.90 10.45 -27.85
N ARG A 155 -6.29 10.61 -26.66
CA ARG A 155 -6.85 11.40 -25.55
C ARG A 155 -8.31 11.05 -25.21
N GLY A 156 -8.62 9.74 -25.18
CA GLY A 156 -9.97 9.23 -24.90
C GLY A 156 -10.93 9.23 -26.09
N LYS A 157 -10.54 9.76 -27.25
CA LYS A 157 -11.39 9.82 -28.45
C LYS A 157 -11.05 8.70 -29.42
N THR A 158 -12.08 8.12 -30.02
CA THR A 158 -11.91 7.12 -31.09
C THR A 158 -11.42 7.78 -32.36
N VAL A 159 -10.29 7.31 -32.91
CA VAL A 159 -9.68 7.86 -34.13
C VAL A 159 -9.97 6.98 -35.34
N THR A 160 -10.02 5.66 -35.15
CA THR A 160 -10.31 4.69 -36.21
C THR A 160 -11.59 3.91 -35.90
N GLY A 161 -12.17 3.32 -36.95
CA GLY A 161 -13.10 2.20 -36.79
C GLY A 161 -12.40 0.97 -36.20
N VAL A 162 -13.16 -0.12 -36.06
CA VAL A 162 -12.58 -1.42 -35.73
C VAL A 162 -12.15 -2.08 -37.04
N ASP A 163 -10.85 -2.04 -37.32
CA ASP A 163 -10.25 -2.61 -38.53
C ASP A 163 -9.91 -4.08 -38.31
N ILE A 164 -10.06 -4.92 -39.33
CA ILE A 164 -9.47 -6.26 -39.35
C ILE A 164 -8.08 -6.13 -39.99
N ILE A 165 -7.02 -6.36 -39.21
CA ILE A 165 -5.63 -6.16 -39.65
C ILE A 165 -4.93 -7.48 -40.02
N GLY A 166 -5.56 -8.62 -39.74
CA GLY A 166 -5.05 -9.93 -40.08
C GLY A 166 -5.98 -11.06 -39.66
N GLU A 167 -5.60 -12.28 -40.05
CA GLU A 167 -6.20 -13.53 -39.60
C GLU A 167 -5.28 -14.19 -38.57
N CYS A 168 -5.85 -14.98 -37.67
CA CYS A 168 -5.13 -15.79 -36.70
C CYS A 168 -5.76 -17.17 -36.59
N ASP A 169 -5.04 -18.14 -36.02
CA ASP A 169 -5.62 -19.46 -35.74
C ASP A 169 -6.84 -19.31 -34.81
N GLU A 170 -7.83 -20.21 -34.91
CA GLU A 170 -9.05 -20.13 -34.10
C GLU A 170 -8.76 -20.18 -32.59
N ASP A 171 -7.72 -20.90 -32.20
CA ASP A 171 -7.24 -21.01 -30.81
C ASP A 171 -6.42 -19.77 -30.36
N CYS A 172 -6.02 -18.92 -31.30
CA CYS A 172 -5.27 -17.70 -31.02
C CYS A 172 -6.23 -16.61 -30.51
N THR A 173 -6.36 -16.54 -29.19
CA THR A 173 -7.17 -15.54 -28.50
C THR A 173 -6.30 -14.64 -27.60
N GLY A 174 -6.76 -13.42 -27.36
CA GLY A 174 -6.06 -12.50 -26.47
C GLY A 174 -6.34 -11.03 -26.73
N THR A 175 -5.87 -10.19 -25.81
CA THR A 175 -5.88 -8.73 -25.97
C THR A 175 -4.48 -8.18 -25.85
N LYS A 176 -4.10 -7.32 -26.79
CA LYS A 176 -2.87 -6.52 -26.73
C LYS A 176 -3.26 -5.04 -26.68
N THR A 177 -2.88 -4.39 -25.60
CA THR A 177 -3.10 -2.96 -25.37
C THR A 177 -1.75 -2.25 -25.34
N THR A 178 -1.55 -1.28 -26.22
CA THR A 178 -0.38 -0.39 -26.18
C THR A 178 -0.83 1.03 -25.93
N PHE A 179 -0.23 1.73 -24.96
CA PHE A 179 -0.59 3.11 -24.68
C PHE A 179 0.62 3.94 -24.28
N LYS A 180 0.54 5.25 -24.57
CA LYS A 180 1.54 6.23 -24.16
C LYS A 180 0.88 7.30 -23.27
N PRO A 181 1.31 7.48 -22.01
CA PRO A 181 0.75 8.49 -21.10
C PRO A 181 0.83 9.91 -21.67
N ASP A 182 -0.18 10.73 -21.39
CA ASP A 182 -0.23 12.11 -21.90
C ASP A 182 0.67 13.06 -21.10
N PRO A 183 1.71 13.67 -21.70
CA PRO A 183 2.58 14.62 -21.01
C PRO A 183 1.87 15.93 -20.62
N GLU A 184 0.66 16.21 -21.14
CA GLU A 184 -0.15 17.35 -20.67
C GLU A 184 -0.77 17.11 -19.28
N ILE A 185 -0.84 15.85 -18.83
CA ILE A 185 -1.50 15.45 -17.58
C ILE A 185 -0.48 15.05 -16.51
N PHE A 186 0.56 14.32 -16.91
CA PHE A 186 1.55 13.79 -15.98
C PHE A 186 2.79 14.67 -15.91
N GLU A 187 3.24 14.96 -14.68
CA GLU A 187 4.51 15.68 -14.45
C GLU A 187 5.72 14.80 -14.77
N GLU A 188 5.61 13.50 -14.52
CA GLU A 188 6.60 12.47 -14.81
C GLU A 188 5.95 11.45 -15.73
N THR A 189 6.55 11.23 -16.91
CA THR A 189 6.05 10.22 -17.85
C THR A 189 6.90 8.94 -17.85
N VAL A 190 8.04 8.92 -17.17
CA VAL A 190 8.98 7.78 -17.19
C VAL A 190 8.53 6.68 -16.22
N PHE A 191 8.41 5.45 -16.72
CA PHE A 191 8.05 4.31 -15.89
C PHE A 191 9.26 3.75 -15.14
N ASP A 192 9.06 3.35 -13.89
CA ASP A 192 10.07 2.71 -13.05
C ASP A 192 9.91 1.19 -13.12
N PHE A 193 10.95 0.52 -13.62
CA PHE A 193 10.95 -0.93 -13.78
C PHE A 193 10.85 -1.67 -12.45
N GLU A 194 11.51 -1.20 -11.40
CA GLU A 194 11.55 -1.88 -10.10
C GLU A 194 10.20 -1.75 -9.38
N VAL A 195 9.51 -0.62 -9.55
CA VAL A 195 8.14 -0.43 -9.04
C VAL A 195 7.18 -1.42 -9.71
N LEU A 196 7.22 -1.52 -11.04
CA LEU A 196 6.41 -2.49 -11.80
C LEU A 196 6.76 -3.94 -11.42
N LEU A 197 8.06 -4.27 -11.37
CA LEU A 197 8.54 -5.60 -11.01
C LEU A 197 8.03 -6.05 -9.64
N LYS A 198 8.09 -5.16 -8.64
CA LYS A 198 7.58 -5.45 -7.31
C LYS A 198 6.08 -5.78 -7.36
N ARG A 199 5.28 -4.95 -8.03
CA ARG A 199 3.83 -5.15 -8.14
C ARG A 199 3.47 -6.44 -8.86
N PHE A 200 4.09 -6.72 -10.00
CA PHE A 200 3.79 -7.93 -10.77
C PHE A 200 4.29 -9.20 -10.10
N ARG A 201 5.36 -9.12 -9.29
CA ARG A 201 5.80 -10.24 -8.45
C ARG A 201 4.73 -10.61 -7.41
N GLU A 202 4.15 -9.62 -6.74
CA GLU A 202 3.03 -9.84 -5.80
C GLU A 202 1.83 -10.47 -6.52
N MET A 203 1.46 -9.98 -7.71
CA MET A 203 0.36 -10.55 -8.51
C MET A 203 0.62 -12.00 -8.91
N ALA A 204 1.84 -12.34 -9.34
CA ALA A 204 2.21 -13.70 -9.72
C ALA A 204 2.15 -14.66 -8.52
N PHE A 205 2.50 -14.22 -7.32
CA PHE A 205 2.34 -15.03 -6.11
C PHE A 205 0.88 -15.31 -5.77
N LEU A 206 -0.02 -14.34 -5.96
CA LEU A 206 -1.45 -14.48 -5.66
C LEU A 206 -2.18 -15.38 -6.67
N ASN A 207 -1.56 -15.65 -7.83
CA ASN A 207 -2.17 -16.39 -8.93
C ASN A 207 -1.22 -17.49 -9.42
N LYS A 208 -1.33 -18.69 -8.83
CA LYS A 208 -0.46 -19.85 -9.10
C LYS A 208 -0.35 -20.24 -10.58
N ASN A 209 -1.38 -19.95 -11.36
CA ASN A 209 -1.48 -20.38 -12.75
C ASN A 209 -1.00 -19.32 -13.75
N ILE A 210 -0.57 -18.13 -13.30
CA ILE A 210 -0.16 -17.04 -14.18
C ILE A 210 1.35 -17.01 -14.32
N THR A 211 1.81 -16.76 -15.53
CA THR A 211 3.16 -16.30 -15.85
C THR A 211 3.11 -14.84 -16.29
N ILE A 212 3.73 -13.94 -15.53
CA ILE A 212 3.88 -12.53 -15.91
C ILE A 212 5.32 -12.30 -16.38
N THR A 213 5.49 -11.87 -17.62
CA THR A 213 6.80 -11.51 -18.19
C THR A 213 6.91 -10.00 -18.28
N LEU A 214 7.81 -9.40 -17.49
CA LEU A 214 8.13 -7.97 -17.55
C LEU A 214 9.40 -7.76 -18.39
N ILE A 215 9.33 -6.90 -19.40
CA ILE A 215 10.42 -6.60 -20.34
C ILE A 215 10.65 -5.09 -20.40
N ASP A 216 11.89 -4.65 -20.19
CA ASP A 216 12.31 -3.27 -20.46
C ASP A 216 13.15 -3.24 -21.75
N ARG A 217 12.68 -2.49 -22.75
CA ARG A 217 13.34 -2.34 -24.05
C ARG A 217 14.02 -0.99 -24.23
N ARG A 218 14.05 -0.14 -23.21
CA ARG A 218 14.61 1.22 -23.32
C ARG A 218 16.12 1.23 -23.49
N GLU A 219 16.79 0.30 -22.82
CA GLU A 219 18.24 0.08 -22.95
C GLU A 219 18.57 -0.80 -24.16
N GLU A 220 19.84 -0.77 -24.60
CA GLU A 220 20.32 -1.64 -25.71
C GLU A 220 20.24 -3.13 -25.35
N GLU A 221 20.51 -3.48 -24.09
CA GLU A 221 20.27 -4.83 -23.56
C GLU A 221 18.88 -4.89 -22.90
N GLU A 222 17.99 -5.71 -23.47
CA GLU A 222 16.65 -5.89 -22.92
C GLU A 222 16.70 -6.51 -21.52
N LYS A 223 16.13 -5.83 -20.52
CA LYS A 223 15.96 -6.40 -19.18
C LYS A 223 14.67 -7.21 -19.15
N LYS A 224 14.77 -8.54 -19.10
CA LYS A 224 13.63 -9.46 -19.06
C LYS A 224 13.56 -10.22 -17.73
N VAL A 225 12.39 -10.19 -17.09
CA VAL A 225 12.11 -10.97 -15.88
C VAL A 225 10.81 -11.76 -16.06
N VAL A 226 10.89 -13.08 -15.87
CA VAL A 226 9.73 -13.97 -15.89
C VAL A 226 9.31 -14.28 -14.45
N LEU A 227 8.04 -14.09 -14.14
CA LEU A 227 7.46 -14.26 -12.82
C LEU A 227 6.40 -15.36 -12.88
N HIS A 228 6.72 -16.52 -12.33
CA HIS A 228 5.81 -17.65 -12.19
C HIS A 228 6.13 -18.38 -10.88
N TYR A 229 5.11 -18.64 -10.06
CA TYR A 229 5.29 -19.20 -8.71
C TYR A 229 4.20 -20.23 -8.41
N GLU A 230 4.48 -21.51 -8.67
CA GLU A 230 3.56 -22.62 -8.42
C GLU A 230 3.15 -22.74 -6.94
N GLY A 231 4.06 -22.41 -6.02
CA GLY A 231 3.77 -22.41 -4.58
C GLY A 231 2.84 -21.27 -4.13
N GLY A 232 2.49 -20.34 -5.02
CA GLY A 232 1.57 -19.23 -4.77
C GLY A 232 1.94 -18.40 -3.54
N ILE A 233 0.96 -18.18 -2.65
CA ILE A 233 1.16 -17.38 -1.45
C ILE A 233 2.18 -17.99 -0.47
N SER A 234 2.46 -19.30 -0.54
CA SER A 234 3.54 -19.91 0.24
C SER A 234 4.91 -19.43 -0.24
N SER A 235 5.13 -19.39 -1.56
CA SER A 235 6.34 -18.80 -2.14
C SER A 235 6.44 -17.29 -1.85
N PHE A 236 5.30 -16.62 -1.64
CA PHE A 236 5.29 -15.22 -1.23
C PHE A 236 5.83 -15.05 0.21
N VAL A 237 5.39 -15.89 1.15
CA VAL A 237 5.93 -15.90 2.52
C VAL A 237 7.43 -16.17 2.51
N GLU A 238 7.87 -17.15 1.72
CA GLU A 238 9.30 -17.46 1.54
C GLU A 238 10.08 -16.24 1.01
N TYR A 239 9.55 -15.58 -0.02
CA TYR A 239 10.16 -14.38 -0.59
C TYR A 239 10.27 -13.23 0.43
N ILE A 240 9.23 -12.99 1.24
CA ILE A 240 9.25 -11.98 2.30
C ILE A 240 10.27 -12.34 3.39
N ASN A 241 10.45 -13.63 3.66
CA ASN A 241 11.36 -14.14 4.69
C ASN A 241 12.79 -14.38 4.17
N LYS A 242 13.09 -14.15 2.89
CA LYS A 242 14.42 -14.41 2.28
C LYS A 242 15.61 -13.82 3.05
N ASN A 243 15.42 -12.69 3.74
CA ASN A 243 16.45 -11.99 4.52
C ASN A 243 16.22 -12.09 6.04
N LYS A 244 15.40 -13.03 6.52
CA LYS A 244 15.06 -13.24 7.93
C LYS A 244 15.43 -14.67 8.35
N GLU A 245 15.69 -14.88 9.64
CA GLU A 245 15.93 -16.23 10.15
C GLU A 245 14.58 -16.88 10.49
N VAL A 246 14.23 -17.93 9.74
CA VAL A 246 13.01 -18.71 10.00
C VAL A 246 13.24 -19.64 11.18
N ILE A 247 12.31 -19.69 12.14
CA ILE A 247 12.48 -20.53 13.34
C ILE A 247 11.95 -21.95 13.14
N HIS A 248 11.19 -22.18 12.06
CA HIS A 248 10.79 -23.48 11.58
C HIS A 248 10.78 -23.50 10.04
N PRO A 249 11.27 -24.57 9.38
CA PRO A 249 11.39 -24.61 7.93
C PRO A 249 10.02 -24.75 7.22
N GLU A 250 9.04 -25.37 7.86
CA GLU A 250 7.74 -25.64 7.24
C GLU A 250 6.88 -24.36 7.14
N ILE A 251 6.42 -24.02 5.94
CA ILE A 251 5.40 -22.97 5.76
C ILE A 251 4.04 -23.57 6.05
N ILE A 252 3.32 -23.00 7.01
CA ILE A 252 1.95 -23.42 7.32
C ILE A 252 1.05 -22.85 6.22
N TYR A 253 0.42 -23.73 5.46
CA TYR A 253 -0.48 -23.40 4.37
C TYR A 253 -1.80 -24.15 4.51
N PHE A 254 -2.91 -23.46 4.33
CA PHE A 254 -4.22 -24.08 4.21
C PHE A 254 -5.19 -23.20 3.42
N SER A 255 -6.17 -23.85 2.80
CA SER A 255 -7.22 -23.20 2.04
C SER A 255 -8.59 -23.80 2.36
N ALA A 256 -9.64 -22.99 2.26
CA ALA A 256 -11.02 -23.44 2.40
C ALA A 256 -11.93 -22.69 1.44
N LYS A 257 -13.02 -23.34 1.04
CA LYS A 257 -14.06 -22.75 0.21
C LYS A 257 -15.41 -22.97 0.86
N LYS A 258 -16.23 -21.92 0.93
CA LYS A 258 -17.62 -21.98 1.37
C LYS A 258 -18.44 -21.07 0.47
N GLU A 259 -19.45 -21.66 -0.18
CA GLU A 259 -20.31 -20.92 -1.12
C GLU A 259 -19.45 -20.18 -2.17
N ASP A 260 -19.58 -18.87 -2.25
CA ASP A 260 -18.84 -18.00 -3.18
C ASP A 260 -17.59 -17.35 -2.55
N ILE A 261 -17.13 -17.84 -1.40
CA ILE A 261 -15.95 -17.34 -0.70
C ILE A 261 -14.85 -18.41 -0.66
N GLU A 262 -13.68 -18.07 -1.18
CA GLU A 262 -12.46 -18.86 -1.05
C GLU A 262 -11.46 -18.12 -0.17
N LEU A 263 -10.85 -18.84 0.77
CA LEU A 263 -9.83 -18.33 1.67
C LEU A 263 -8.56 -19.15 1.50
N GLU A 264 -7.44 -18.48 1.35
CA GLU A 264 -6.11 -19.07 1.26
C GLU A 264 -5.18 -18.35 2.24
N ILE A 265 -4.50 -19.11 3.10
CA ILE A 265 -3.59 -18.56 4.11
C ILE A 265 -2.26 -19.30 4.05
N ALA A 266 -1.17 -18.53 4.02
CA ALA A 266 0.20 -19.01 4.22
C ALA A 266 0.86 -18.21 5.33
N MET A 267 1.57 -18.88 6.23
CA MET A 267 2.24 -18.22 7.34
C MET A 267 3.49 -18.95 7.82
N GLN A 268 4.44 -18.18 8.35
CA GLN A 268 5.68 -18.69 8.93
C GLN A 268 6.22 -17.73 9.98
N TYR A 269 6.74 -18.28 11.09
CA TYR A 269 7.41 -17.49 12.11
C TYR A 269 8.90 -17.31 11.83
N THR A 270 9.40 -16.14 12.24
CA THR A 270 10.80 -15.75 12.15
C THR A 270 11.31 -15.30 13.51
N ASP A 271 12.62 -15.09 13.62
CA ASP A 271 13.29 -14.54 14.81
C ASP A 271 12.94 -13.06 15.06
N SER A 272 12.42 -12.37 14.03
CA SER A 272 12.02 -10.97 14.04
C SER A 272 11.07 -10.61 15.20
N PHE A 273 11.07 -9.33 15.55
CA PHE A 273 10.16 -8.73 16.52
C PHE A 273 8.92 -8.10 15.86
N ASN A 274 8.91 -8.00 14.53
CA ASN A 274 7.84 -7.32 13.79
C ASN A 274 6.84 -8.33 13.22
N GLU A 275 5.54 -8.03 13.34
CA GLU A 275 4.49 -8.73 12.57
C GLU A 275 4.48 -8.23 11.11
N ASN A 276 4.31 -9.13 10.16
CA ASN A 276 4.16 -8.84 8.73
C ASN A 276 2.95 -9.61 8.18
N ILE A 277 1.75 -9.07 8.42
CA ILE A 277 0.49 -9.69 8.01
C ILE A 277 -0.09 -8.88 6.85
N TYR A 278 -0.16 -9.49 5.67
CA TYR A 278 -0.67 -8.86 4.46
C TYR A 278 -2.02 -9.46 4.09
N GLY A 279 -3.01 -8.59 3.89
CA GLY A 279 -4.35 -8.98 3.48
C GLY A 279 -4.60 -8.69 2.01
N TYR A 280 -5.30 -9.61 1.34
CA TYR A 280 -5.72 -9.47 -0.04
C TYR A 280 -7.18 -9.88 -0.18
N ALA A 281 -7.94 -9.12 -0.96
CA ALA A 281 -9.31 -9.45 -1.37
C ALA A 281 -9.42 -9.32 -2.89
N ASN A 282 -9.71 -10.41 -3.60
CA ASN A 282 -9.72 -10.46 -5.07
C ASN A 282 -8.44 -9.87 -5.69
N ASN A 283 -7.26 -10.31 -5.19
CA ASN A 283 -5.93 -9.82 -5.58
C ASN A 283 -5.64 -8.34 -5.26
N ILE A 284 -6.56 -7.61 -4.65
CA ILE A 284 -6.35 -6.23 -4.19
C ILE A 284 -5.79 -6.25 -2.77
N ALA A 285 -4.70 -5.51 -2.56
CA ALA A 285 -4.09 -5.37 -1.24
C ALA A 285 -4.98 -4.54 -0.31
N THR A 286 -5.42 -5.13 0.80
CA THR A 286 -6.20 -4.44 1.82
C THR A 286 -5.25 -3.87 2.88
N THR A 287 -4.62 -2.74 2.57
CA THR A 287 -3.54 -2.14 3.39
C THR A 287 -3.98 -1.67 4.79
N GLU A 288 -5.27 -1.42 4.97
CA GLU A 288 -5.89 -1.08 6.26
C GLU A 288 -6.54 -2.31 6.93
N GLY A 289 -6.36 -3.49 6.35
CA GLY A 289 -6.90 -4.75 6.83
C GLY A 289 -8.36 -4.95 6.45
N GLY A 290 -9.20 -5.34 7.39
CA GLY A 290 -10.60 -5.65 7.14
C GLY A 290 -11.10 -6.85 7.92
N THR A 291 -12.28 -7.32 7.55
CA THR A 291 -12.99 -8.41 8.23
C THR A 291 -12.22 -9.73 8.20
N HIS A 292 -11.61 -10.10 7.07
CA HIS A 292 -10.72 -11.27 6.91
C HIS A 292 -9.51 -11.20 7.86
N ILE A 293 -8.79 -10.07 7.89
CA ILE A 293 -7.61 -9.89 8.76
C ILE A 293 -8.00 -9.92 10.24
N THR A 294 -9.14 -9.31 10.59
CA THR A 294 -9.64 -9.32 11.96
C THR A 294 -10.00 -10.74 12.41
N GLY A 295 -10.67 -11.52 11.55
CA GLY A 295 -10.98 -12.93 11.79
C GLY A 295 -9.71 -13.76 11.98
N PHE A 296 -8.72 -13.60 11.11
CA PHE A 296 -7.42 -14.27 11.22
C PHE A 296 -6.71 -13.95 12.55
N LYS A 297 -6.57 -12.66 12.89
CA LYS A 297 -5.90 -12.20 14.12
C LYS A 297 -6.59 -12.73 15.39
N THR A 298 -7.92 -12.79 15.38
CA THR A 298 -8.71 -13.32 16.50
C THR A 298 -8.50 -14.83 16.65
N ALA A 299 -8.63 -15.57 15.55
CA ALA A 299 -8.50 -17.04 15.55
C ALA A 299 -7.11 -17.51 15.95
N ILE A 300 -6.04 -16.95 15.37
CA ILE A 300 -4.68 -17.38 15.69
C ILE A 300 -4.36 -17.17 17.18
N THR A 301 -4.81 -16.06 17.75
CA THR A 301 -4.62 -15.76 19.18
C THR A 301 -5.28 -16.82 20.06
N LYS A 302 -6.51 -17.21 19.71
CA LYS A 302 -7.25 -18.25 20.43
C LYS A 302 -6.57 -19.61 20.30
N VAL A 303 -6.28 -20.04 19.06
CA VAL A 303 -5.68 -21.36 18.76
C VAL A 303 -4.34 -21.53 19.48
N ILE A 304 -3.48 -20.52 19.46
CA ILE A 304 -2.16 -20.61 20.11
C ILE A 304 -2.29 -20.66 21.65
N ASN A 305 -3.22 -19.91 22.25
CA ASN A 305 -3.48 -20.02 23.70
C ASN A 305 -4.02 -21.41 24.08
N ASP A 306 -5.01 -21.91 23.34
CA ASP A 306 -5.62 -23.22 23.58
C ASP A 306 -4.57 -24.34 23.42
N TYR A 307 -3.75 -24.26 22.39
CA TYR A 307 -2.66 -25.21 22.15
C TYR A 307 -1.58 -25.15 23.24
N ALA A 308 -1.15 -23.94 23.65
CA ALA A 308 -0.16 -23.74 24.72
C ALA A 308 -0.61 -24.35 26.05
N ARG A 309 -1.90 -24.26 26.38
CA ARG A 309 -2.50 -24.91 27.54
C ARG A 309 -2.55 -26.43 27.37
N LYS A 310 -2.95 -26.92 26.19
CA LYS A 310 -3.00 -28.37 25.88
C LYS A 310 -1.65 -29.05 26.07
N ILE A 311 -0.55 -28.37 25.71
CA ILE A 311 0.83 -28.88 25.88
C ILE A 311 1.45 -28.53 27.25
N ASN A 312 0.68 -27.96 28.19
CA ASN A 312 1.10 -27.55 29.54
C ASN A 312 2.25 -26.52 29.58
N GLN A 313 2.44 -25.73 28.51
CA GLN A 313 3.40 -24.61 28.49
C GLN A 313 2.82 -23.32 29.08
N LEU A 314 1.49 -23.25 29.19
CA LEU A 314 0.75 -22.21 29.90
C LEU A 314 -0.19 -22.89 30.90
N LYS A 315 -0.14 -22.51 32.18
CA LYS A 315 -1.03 -23.09 33.21
C LYS A 315 -2.43 -22.46 33.13
N GLU A 316 -3.44 -23.13 33.67
CA GLU A 316 -4.82 -22.61 33.67
C GLU A 316 -4.97 -21.25 34.36
N ASN A 317 -4.16 -21.00 35.40
CA ASN A 317 -4.18 -19.74 36.16
C ASN A 317 -3.26 -18.66 35.59
N ASP A 318 -2.44 -18.99 34.58
CA ASP A 318 -1.56 -18.00 33.96
C ASP A 318 -2.39 -17.04 33.09
N LYS A 319 -1.89 -15.81 32.94
CA LYS A 319 -2.49 -14.85 32.01
C LYS A 319 -2.38 -15.37 30.58
N ASN A 320 -3.43 -15.17 29.79
CA ASN A 320 -3.38 -15.47 28.37
C ASN A 320 -2.33 -14.62 27.64
N LEU A 321 -1.77 -15.22 26.59
CA LEU A 321 -0.95 -14.55 25.62
C LEU A 321 -1.84 -13.54 24.88
N SER A 322 -1.38 -12.30 24.77
CA SER A 322 -2.08 -11.28 23.99
C SER A 322 -1.94 -11.58 22.50
N GLY A 323 -2.79 -10.95 21.68
CA GLY A 323 -2.68 -11.11 20.23
C GLY A 323 -1.35 -10.59 19.68
N GLU A 324 -0.75 -9.58 20.30
CA GLU A 324 0.57 -9.07 19.90
C GLU A 324 1.68 -10.07 20.18
N ASP A 325 1.64 -10.71 21.35
CA ASP A 325 2.60 -11.76 21.69
C ASP A 325 2.60 -12.87 20.64
N VAL A 326 1.39 -13.27 20.22
CA VAL A 326 1.19 -14.35 19.24
C VAL A 326 1.69 -13.95 17.85
N ARG A 327 1.62 -12.67 17.48
CA ARG A 327 1.96 -12.21 16.13
C ARG A 327 3.39 -11.67 16.02
N GLU A 328 4.14 -11.57 17.12
CA GLU A 328 5.55 -11.18 17.10
C GLU A 328 6.37 -12.12 16.20
N GLY A 329 7.00 -11.56 15.17
CA GLY A 329 7.83 -12.31 14.22
C GLY A 329 7.05 -13.15 13.21
N LEU A 330 5.71 -13.04 13.20
CA LEU A 330 4.85 -13.73 12.25
C LEU A 330 4.87 -13.02 10.89
N THR A 331 5.14 -13.77 9.83
CA THR A 331 4.84 -13.36 8.45
C THR A 331 3.67 -14.17 7.94
N ALA A 332 2.60 -13.52 7.47
CA ALA A 332 1.41 -14.18 6.96
C ALA A 332 0.80 -13.45 5.76
N ILE A 333 0.33 -14.23 4.79
CA ILE A 333 -0.50 -13.78 3.68
C ILE A 333 -1.91 -14.35 3.88
N VAL A 334 -2.91 -13.47 3.92
CA VAL A 334 -4.32 -13.83 4.05
C VAL A 334 -5.05 -13.34 2.81
N SER A 335 -5.34 -14.25 1.89
CA SER A 335 -5.99 -13.96 0.61
C SER A 335 -7.42 -14.49 0.61
N VAL A 336 -8.39 -13.63 0.35
CA VAL A 336 -9.79 -14.00 0.15
C VAL A 336 -10.22 -13.70 -1.27
N LYS A 337 -10.98 -14.62 -1.88
CA LYS A 337 -11.67 -14.42 -3.15
C LYS A 337 -13.17 -14.51 -2.89
N LEU A 338 -13.92 -13.54 -3.38
CA LEU A 338 -15.37 -13.42 -3.19
C LEU A 338 -16.05 -12.80 -4.40
N HIS A 339 -17.31 -13.18 -4.61
CA HIS A 339 -18.11 -12.66 -5.72
C HIS A 339 -18.42 -11.16 -5.58
N GLU A 340 -18.91 -10.75 -4.42
CA GLU A 340 -19.32 -9.36 -4.14
C GLU A 340 -18.50 -8.74 -2.99
N PRO A 341 -17.28 -8.24 -3.27
CA PRO A 341 -16.49 -7.54 -2.27
C PRO A 341 -17.04 -6.15 -1.96
N GLN A 342 -17.21 -5.87 -0.67
CA GLN A 342 -17.63 -4.59 -0.13
C GLN A 342 -16.45 -3.94 0.59
N PHE A 343 -16.01 -2.77 0.13
CA PHE A 343 -14.94 -2.01 0.75
C PHE A 343 -15.50 -0.77 1.47
N GLU A 344 -14.88 -0.38 2.59
CA GLU A 344 -15.31 0.82 3.36
C GLU A 344 -15.06 2.15 2.61
N GLY A 345 -14.36 2.11 1.47
CA GLY A 345 -14.11 3.28 0.61
C GLY A 345 -13.58 2.92 -0.77
N GLN A 346 -13.53 3.93 -1.65
CA GLN A 346 -13.13 3.78 -3.06
C GLN A 346 -11.68 3.29 -3.24
N THR A 347 -10.80 3.60 -2.29
CA THR A 347 -9.40 3.16 -2.30
C THR A 347 -9.24 1.66 -2.10
N LYS A 348 -10.32 0.93 -1.79
CA LYS A 348 -10.36 -0.53 -1.58
C LYS A 348 -9.32 -1.04 -0.56
N THR A 349 -8.98 -0.20 0.42
CA THR A 349 -7.93 -0.49 1.42
C THR A 349 -8.42 -1.35 2.56
N LYS A 350 -9.73 -1.44 2.80
CA LYS A 350 -10.33 -2.18 3.92
C LYS A 350 -11.60 -2.94 3.52
N LEU A 351 -11.60 -4.26 3.75
CA LEU A 351 -12.73 -5.13 3.45
C LEU A 351 -13.79 -5.07 4.57
N GLY A 352 -15.06 -4.91 4.18
CA GLY A 352 -16.21 -4.72 5.09
C GLY A 352 -17.20 -5.88 5.18
N ASN A 353 -17.07 -6.94 4.36
CA ASN A 353 -17.98 -8.09 4.38
C ASN A 353 -17.97 -8.82 5.74
N ALA A 354 -19.05 -8.75 6.51
CA ALA A 354 -19.11 -9.24 7.89
C ALA A 354 -19.05 -10.78 8.00
N ASP A 355 -19.65 -11.48 7.05
CA ASP A 355 -19.62 -12.94 6.88
C ASP A 355 -18.19 -13.49 6.68
N VAL A 356 -17.34 -12.75 5.97
CA VAL A 356 -15.93 -13.10 5.76
C VAL A 356 -15.15 -13.18 7.08
N ARG A 357 -15.47 -12.35 8.07
CA ARG A 357 -14.82 -12.41 9.40
C ARG A 357 -15.07 -13.76 10.06
N SER A 358 -16.35 -14.13 10.19
CA SER A 358 -16.77 -15.37 10.86
C SER A 358 -16.28 -16.60 10.11
N PHE A 359 -16.30 -16.57 8.77
CA PHE A 359 -15.75 -17.63 7.94
C PHE A 359 -14.24 -17.80 8.16
N THR A 360 -13.48 -16.71 8.12
CA THR A 360 -12.03 -16.75 8.33
C THR A 360 -11.69 -17.27 9.73
N GLU A 361 -12.41 -16.80 10.76
CA GLU A 361 -12.19 -17.23 12.14
C GLU A 361 -12.42 -18.74 12.31
N ALA A 362 -13.50 -19.27 11.73
CA ALA A 362 -13.84 -20.69 11.78
C ALA A 362 -12.77 -21.56 11.07
N VAL A 363 -12.39 -21.20 9.84
CA VAL A 363 -11.40 -21.95 9.05
C VAL A 363 -10.04 -21.97 9.73
N VAL A 364 -9.56 -20.82 10.22
CA VAL A 364 -8.27 -20.74 10.91
C VAL A 364 -8.32 -21.55 12.20
N THR A 365 -9.42 -21.47 12.96
CA THR A 365 -9.57 -22.26 14.19
C THR A 365 -9.50 -23.76 13.92
N GLU A 366 -10.20 -24.25 12.91
CA GLU A 366 -10.21 -25.66 12.54
C GLU A 366 -8.85 -26.12 12.00
N LYS A 367 -8.38 -25.49 10.91
CA LYS A 367 -7.21 -25.95 10.15
C LYS A 367 -5.91 -25.74 10.92
N LEU A 368 -5.74 -24.60 11.59
CA LEU A 368 -4.51 -24.36 12.35
C LEU A 368 -4.41 -25.29 13.56
N SER A 369 -5.52 -25.54 14.27
CA SER A 369 -5.51 -26.48 15.39
C SER A 369 -5.08 -27.88 14.93
N TYR A 370 -5.65 -28.36 13.81
CA TYR A 370 -5.27 -29.64 13.21
C TYR A 370 -3.77 -29.69 12.85
N ILE A 371 -3.25 -28.66 12.18
CA ILE A 371 -1.83 -28.61 11.76
C ILE A 371 -0.88 -28.62 12.96
N LEU A 372 -1.21 -27.90 14.05
CA LEU A 372 -0.39 -27.88 15.26
C LEU A 372 -0.41 -29.22 16.02
N GLU A 373 -1.52 -29.96 15.92
CA GLU A 373 -1.64 -31.31 16.48
C GLU A 373 -0.88 -32.36 15.66
N GLU A 374 -0.92 -32.27 14.32
CA GLU A 374 -0.14 -33.14 13.44
C GLU A 374 1.37 -32.84 13.50
N ASN A 375 1.75 -31.59 13.75
CA ASN A 375 3.14 -31.15 13.82
C ASN A 375 3.53 -30.59 15.20
N PRO A 376 3.62 -31.43 16.26
CA PRO A 376 3.92 -30.96 17.61
C PRO A 376 5.24 -30.20 17.74
N ARG A 377 6.23 -30.52 16.89
CA ARG A 377 7.53 -29.84 16.86
C ARG A 377 7.36 -28.36 16.50
N VAL A 378 6.63 -28.07 15.42
CA VAL A 378 6.36 -26.70 14.95
C VAL A 378 5.52 -25.97 16.00
N GLY A 379 4.47 -26.62 16.52
CA GLY A 379 3.63 -26.01 17.55
C GLY A 379 4.37 -25.62 18.82
N ARG A 380 5.30 -26.45 19.31
CA ARG A 380 6.15 -26.10 20.46
C ARG A 380 7.04 -24.89 20.19
N ILE A 381 7.71 -24.86 19.04
CA ILE A 381 8.58 -23.74 18.64
C ILE A 381 7.80 -22.42 18.61
N ILE A 382 6.60 -22.42 18.01
CA ILE A 382 5.74 -21.23 17.94
C ILE A 382 5.31 -20.77 19.34
N VAL A 383 4.89 -21.70 20.21
CA VAL A 383 4.49 -21.38 21.59
C VAL A 383 5.67 -20.83 22.40
N GLU A 384 6.86 -21.39 22.26
CA GLU A 384 8.08 -20.90 22.93
C GLU A 384 8.43 -19.48 22.50
N LYS A 385 8.42 -19.18 21.19
CA LYS A 385 8.61 -17.82 20.66
C LYS A 385 7.57 -16.85 21.22
N THR A 386 6.30 -17.25 21.23
CA THR A 386 5.21 -16.45 21.78
C THR A 386 5.38 -16.17 23.28
N LEU A 387 5.80 -17.17 24.06
CA LEU A 387 6.07 -17.01 25.49
C LEU A 387 7.27 -16.10 25.76
N LEU A 388 8.29 -16.13 24.90
CA LEU A 388 9.43 -15.21 24.97
C LEU A 388 8.99 -13.76 24.72
N SER A 389 8.10 -13.53 23.74
CA SER A 389 7.48 -12.23 23.50
C SER A 389 6.69 -11.76 24.72
N PHE A 390 5.82 -12.62 25.26
CA PHE A 390 5.01 -12.33 26.45
C PHE A 390 5.87 -11.92 27.66
N ARG A 391 6.94 -12.66 27.95
CA ARG A 391 7.87 -12.34 29.04
C ARG A 391 8.57 -11.01 28.81
N ALA A 392 8.93 -10.70 27.58
CA ALA A 392 9.57 -9.44 27.21
C ALA A 392 8.63 -8.25 27.38
N ARG A 393 7.38 -8.37 26.93
CA ARG A 393 6.36 -7.35 27.09
C ARG A 393 6.02 -7.11 28.55
N GLU A 394 5.88 -8.17 29.36
CA GLU A 394 5.68 -8.01 30.81
C GLU A 394 6.89 -7.36 31.50
N ALA A 395 8.12 -7.66 31.08
CA ALA A 395 9.31 -6.98 31.57
C ALA A 395 9.33 -5.49 31.16
N ALA A 396 8.97 -5.18 29.91
CA ALA A 396 8.84 -3.82 29.41
C ALA A 396 7.76 -3.03 30.16
N ARG A 397 6.59 -3.64 30.42
CA ARG A 397 5.51 -3.05 31.22
C ARG A 397 5.99 -2.73 32.63
N LYS A 398 6.66 -3.66 33.30
CA LYS A 398 7.24 -3.43 34.63
C LYS A 398 8.29 -2.31 34.61
N ALA A 399 9.15 -2.26 33.60
CA ALA A 399 10.12 -1.19 33.42
C ALA A 399 9.43 0.18 33.21
N ARG A 400 8.40 0.24 32.34
CA ARG A 400 7.58 1.43 32.13
C ARG A 400 6.88 1.88 33.41
N GLU A 401 6.32 0.96 34.21
CA GLU A 401 5.69 1.27 35.49
C GLU A 401 6.68 1.82 36.52
N LEU A 402 7.90 1.25 36.58
CA LEU A 402 9.00 1.77 37.41
C LEU A 402 9.42 3.18 36.98
N THR A 403 9.52 3.44 35.68
CA THR A 403 9.83 4.77 35.13
C THR A 403 8.71 5.77 35.34
N LYS A 404 7.44 5.37 35.14
CA LYS A 404 6.26 6.19 35.47
C LYS A 404 6.21 6.52 36.96
N ARG A 405 6.51 5.57 37.86
CA ARG A 405 6.57 5.83 39.31
C ARG A 405 7.69 6.81 39.68
N LYS A 406 8.86 6.75 39.02
CA LYS A 406 9.90 7.77 39.16
C LYS A 406 9.44 9.14 38.64
N SER A 407 8.75 9.18 37.50
CA SER A 407 8.17 10.39 36.90
C SER A 407 6.99 10.99 37.67
N VAL A 408 6.25 10.22 38.48
CA VAL A 408 5.19 10.77 39.36
C VAL A 408 5.79 11.53 40.54
N LEU A 409 7.01 11.17 40.98
CA LEU A 409 7.80 11.98 41.92
C LEU A 409 8.51 13.17 41.24
N GLU A 410 8.82 13.06 39.94
CA GLU A 410 9.40 14.12 39.11
C GLU A 410 8.36 14.66 38.11
N SER A 411 7.41 15.46 38.57
CA SER A 411 6.35 16.01 37.72
C SER A 411 6.88 16.64 36.41
N THR A 412 6.39 16.18 35.26
CA THR A 412 6.34 16.95 34.00
C THR A 412 7.66 17.55 33.48
N SER A 413 8.81 16.89 33.61
CA SER A 413 10.02 17.36 32.92
C SER A 413 9.99 16.94 31.44
N LEU A 414 9.79 17.93 30.57
CA LEU A 414 10.13 17.80 29.15
C LEU A 414 11.61 17.40 29.02
N PRO A 415 12.01 16.72 27.92
CA PRO A 415 13.40 16.31 27.74
C PRO A 415 14.33 17.51 27.92
N GLY A 416 15.40 17.38 28.71
CA GLY A 416 16.28 18.52 29.04
C GLY A 416 16.91 19.21 27.83
N LYS A 417 16.97 18.53 26.67
CA LYS A 417 17.43 19.09 25.40
C LYS A 417 16.34 19.77 24.56
N LEU A 418 15.06 19.53 24.86
CA LEU A 418 13.96 20.12 24.11
C LEU A 418 13.88 21.62 24.39
N ALA A 419 14.08 22.44 23.37
CA ALA A 419 13.69 23.83 23.41
C ALA A 419 12.22 23.91 22.98
N ASP A 420 11.30 24.09 23.91
CA ASP A 420 9.86 24.09 23.59
C ASP A 420 9.38 25.44 22.97
N CYS A 421 8.17 25.45 22.42
CA CYS A 421 7.46 26.65 21.97
C CYS A 421 6.46 27.16 23.03
N SER A 422 6.01 28.42 22.91
CA SER A 422 5.06 29.00 23.86
C SER A 422 3.59 28.72 23.53
N GLU A 423 3.27 28.44 22.26
CA GLU A 423 1.93 28.09 21.78
C GLU A 423 1.54 26.71 22.30
N ARG A 424 0.24 26.56 22.64
CA ARG A 424 -0.31 25.30 23.19
C ARG A 424 -1.27 24.61 22.24
N ASP A 425 -1.74 25.32 21.22
CA ASP A 425 -2.55 24.74 20.16
C ASP A 425 -1.67 23.87 19.24
N ALA A 426 -1.79 22.55 19.41
CA ALA A 426 -0.99 21.55 18.68
C ALA A 426 -1.09 21.71 17.15
N SER A 427 -2.21 22.25 16.64
CA SER A 427 -2.42 22.48 15.20
C SER A 427 -1.49 23.54 14.60
N LYS A 428 -0.99 24.45 15.44
CA LYS A 428 -0.07 25.52 15.05
C LYS A 428 1.38 25.20 15.38
N CYS A 429 1.60 24.24 16.29
CA CYS A 429 2.93 23.93 16.80
C CYS A 429 3.72 23.01 15.85
N GLU A 430 5.00 23.33 15.68
CA GLU A 430 5.95 22.59 14.85
C GLU A 430 7.11 22.09 15.71
N LEU A 431 7.51 20.83 15.54
CA LEU A 431 8.69 20.25 16.17
C LEU A 431 9.76 19.99 15.12
N PHE A 432 10.91 20.66 15.23
CA PHE A 432 12.09 20.39 14.42
C PHE A 432 13.00 19.42 15.15
N ILE A 433 13.23 18.26 14.55
CA ILE A 433 14.21 17.27 15.01
C ILE A 433 15.48 17.52 14.19
N VAL A 434 16.56 17.90 14.87
CA VAL A 434 17.81 18.37 14.25
C VAL A 434 19.00 17.52 14.60
N GLU A 435 19.96 17.45 13.67
CA GLU A 435 21.19 16.69 13.85
C GLU A 435 22.21 17.44 14.73
N GLY A 436 22.41 16.97 15.95
CA GLY A 436 23.44 17.49 16.85
C GLY A 436 23.09 18.81 17.54
N ASP A 437 23.87 19.12 18.58
CA ASP A 437 23.70 20.36 19.35
C ASP A 437 24.13 21.61 18.53
N SER A 438 24.96 21.44 17.49
CA SER A 438 25.40 22.53 16.60
C SER A 438 24.24 23.07 15.74
N ALA A 439 23.57 22.19 14.99
CA ALA A 439 22.36 22.56 14.25
C ALA A 439 21.24 22.97 15.22
N GLY A 440 21.16 22.32 16.39
CA GLY A 440 20.27 22.70 17.49
C GLY A 440 20.43 24.14 17.95
N GLY A 441 21.66 24.62 18.15
CA GLY A 441 21.94 25.99 18.53
C GLY A 441 21.48 26.99 17.47
N SER A 442 21.82 26.74 16.21
CA SER A 442 21.45 27.60 15.08
C SER A 442 19.94 27.64 14.87
N ALA A 443 19.28 26.47 14.89
CA ALA A 443 17.83 26.37 14.77
C ALA A 443 17.11 27.06 15.94
N LYS A 444 17.62 26.91 17.17
CA LYS A 444 17.06 27.58 18.35
C LYS A 444 17.13 29.10 18.26
N GLN A 445 18.19 29.64 17.66
CA GLN A 445 18.37 31.09 17.47
C GLN A 445 17.50 31.63 16.31
N GLY A 446 17.34 30.84 15.24
CA GLY A 446 16.61 31.25 14.03
C GLY A 446 15.09 31.02 14.06
N ARG A 447 14.58 30.25 15.03
CA ARG A 447 13.16 29.87 15.10
C ARG A 447 12.24 31.01 15.53
N ASP A 448 10.96 30.91 15.17
CA ASP A 448 9.91 31.59 15.90
C ASP A 448 9.54 30.80 17.17
N ARG A 449 10.01 31.30 18.32
CA ARG A 449 9.75 30.68 19.64
C ARG A 449 8.26 30.56 19.98
N ARG A 450 7.39 31.28 19.26
CA ARG A 450 5.94 31.21 19.48
C ARG A 450 5.43 29.81 19.21
N PHE A 451 5.75 29.23 18.05
CA PHE A 451 5.15 27.97 17.61
C PHE A 451 6.16 26.88 17.20
N GLN A 452 7.46 27.18 17.15
CA GLN A 452 8.48 26.23 16.74
C GLN A 452 9.29 25.70 17.93
N ALA A 453 9.25 24.39 18.15
CA ALA A 453 10.06 23.64 19.12
C ALA A 453 11.27 23.01 18.41
N ILE A 454 12.41 22.89 19.11
CA ILE A 454 13.64 22.28 18.58
C ILE A 454 14.08 21.15 19.50
N LEU A 455 14.28 19.96 18.93
CA LEU A 455 14.82 18.79 19.61
C LEU A 455 16.12 18.34 18.92
N PRO A 456 17.30 18.68 19.49
CA PRO A 456 18.58 18.19 18.98
C PRO A 456 18.80 16.73 19.37
N LEU A 457 19.09 15.90 18.36
CA LEU A 457 19.51 14.51 18.54
C LEU A 457 21.03 14.43 18.75
N TRP A 458 21.49 13.36 19.39
CA TRP A 458 22.93 13.14 19.58
C TRP A 458 23.36 11.71 19.19
N GLY A 459 24.39 11.63 18.36
CA GLY A 459 24.93 10.38 17.82
C GLY A 459 23.94 9.63 16.91
N LYS A 460 24.35 8.43 16.48
CA LYS A 460 23.53 7.61 15.57
C LYS A 460 22.33 6.98 16.29
N MET A 461 21.14 7.11 15.70
CA MET A 461 19.91 6.52 16.24
C MET A 461 19.95 4.99 16.20
N LEU A 462 19.24 4.34 17.13
CA LEU A 462 19.09 2.90 17.12
C LEU A 462 18.30 2.47 15.88
N ASN A 463 18.79 1.46 15.16
CA ASN A 463 17.99 0.85 14.10
C ASN A 463 16.89 -0.02 14.75
N VAL A 464 15.68 0.53 14.75
CA VAL A 464 14.55 -0.11 15.41
C VAL A 464 14.00 -1.31 14.64
N GLU A 465 14.29 -1.43 13.34
CA GLU A 465 13.85 -2.57 12.52
C GLU A 465 14.41 -3.90 13.05
N LYS A 466 15.61 -3.86 13.64
CA LYS A 466 16.34 -5.04 14.15
C LYS A 466 16.35 -5.10 15.68
N SER A 467 15.53 -4.29 16.36
CA SER A 467 15.59 -4.14 17.81
C SER A 467 14.25 -4.50 18.46
N ARG A 468 14.34 -5.02 19.69
CA ARG A 468 13.18 -5.33 20.53
C ARG A 468 12.56 -4.05 21.09
N GLU A 469 11.26 -4.08 21.37
CA GLU A 469 10.52 -2.93 21.89
C GLU A 469 11.08 -2.43 23.24
N ASP A 470 11.49 -3.33 24.15
CA ASP A 470 12.08 -2.95 25.44
C ASP A 470 13.38 -2.15 25.27
N LYS A 471 14.21 -2.51 24.29
CA LYS A 471 15.42 -1.77 23.92
C LYS A 471 15.09 -0.43 23.27
N VAL A 472 14.02 -0.35 22.48
CA VAL A 472 13.57 0.89 21.82
C VAL A 472 13.08 1.89 22.87
N ILE A 473 12.28 1.45 23.84
CA ILE A 473 11.74 2.30 24.92
C ILE A 473 12.83 2.72 25.90
N GLY A 474 13.71 1.79 26.25
CA GLY A 474 14.86 2.05 27.11
C GLY A 474 15.98 2.85 26.42
N ASN A 475 15.84 3.16 25.13
CA ASN A 475 16.87 3.88 24.39
C ASN A 475 16.89 5.36 24.79
N ASP A 476 18.06 5.83 25.22
CA ASP A 476 18.35 7.19 25.65
C ASP A 476 18.15 8.25 24.55
N LYS A 477 18.21 7.86 23.27
CA LYS A 477 18.03 8.77 22.13
C LYS A 477 16.61 8.83 21.61
N LEU A 478 15.87 7.72 21.68
CA LEU A 478 14.45 7.67 21.26
C LEU A 478 13.51 8.16 22.37
N GLY A 479 13.84 7.94 23.64
CA GLY A 479 13.07 8.42 24.79
C GLY A 479 12.70 9.92 24.68
N PRO A 480 13.66 10.83 24.44
CA PRO A 480 13.38 12.26 24.24
C PRO A 480 12.36 12.56 23.12
N VAL A 481 12.40 11.83 22.01
CA VAL A 481 11.47 12.01 20.89
C VAL A 481 10.06 11.60 21.33
N ILE A 482 9.93 10.46 22.00
CA ILE A 482 8.66 9.94 22.52
C ILE A 482 8.05 10.91 23.53
N THR A 483 8.85 11.37 24.49
CA THR A 483 8.42 12.32 25.52
C THR A 483 8.06 13.68 24.91
N ALA A 484 8.81 14.16 23.91
CA ALA A 484 8.51 15.42 23.25
C ALA A 484 7.15 15.37 22.53
N LEU A 485 6.88 14.31 21.76
CA LEU A 485 5.62 14.17 21.01
C LEU A 485 4.40 13.98 21.91
N GLY A 486 4.55 13.30 23.05
CA GLY A 486 3.48 13.09 24.03
C GLY A 486 2.48 11.99 23.66
N THR A 487 2.67 11.32 22.53
CA THR A 487 1.75 10.29 22.01
C THR A 487 1.97 8.90 22.60
N SER A 488 3.07 8.66 23.33
CA SER A 488 3.58 7.31 23.61
C SER A 488 3.93 6.54 22.31
N ILE A 489 4.14 5.23 22.38
CA ILE A 489 4.48 4.37 21.23
C ILE A 489 3.77 3.02 21.29
N GLY A 490 3.67 2.33 20.15
CA GLY A 490 3.14 0.96 20.09
C GLY A 490 1.68 0.90 20.54
N GLU A 491 1.35 -0.03 21.44
CA GLU A 491 0.00 -0.20 21.99
C GLU A 491 -0.54 1.04 22.72
N ASP A 492 0.33 1.79 23.40
CA ASP A 492 -0.05 2.97 24.17
C ASP A 492 -0.19 4.22 23.29
N PHE A 493 0.03 4.09 21.97
CA PHE A 493 0.05 5.21 21.06
C PHE A 493 -1.33 5.88 20.96
N ASP A 494 -1.36 7.18 21.24
CA ASP A 494 -2.57 7.99 21.20
C ASP A 494 -2.31 9.29 20.44
N LEU A 495 -2.85 9.36 19.22
CA LEU A 495 -2.69 10.51 18.34
C LEU A 495 -3.32 11.79 18.93
N SER A 496 -4.37 11.66 19.74
CA SER A 496 -5.06 12.83 20.33
C SER A 496 -4.19 13.62 21.31
N LYS A 497 -3.12 12.99 21.81
CA LYS A 497 -2.14 13.60 22.73
C LYS A 497 -0.96 14.24 22.01
N LEU A 498 -0.94 14.21 20.67
CA LEU A 498 0.14 14.78 19.87
C LEU A 498 0.29 16.28 20.16
N ARG A 499 1.49 16.67 20.58
CA ARG A 499 1.79 18.07 20.95
C ARG A 499 2.10 18.98 19.76
N TYR A 500 2.50 18.40 18.63
CA TYR A 500 2.93 19.13 17.44
C TYR A 500 2.36 18.47 16.20
N HIS A 501 1.43 19.12 15.49
CA HIS A 501 0.83 18.56 14.27
C HIS A 501 1.79 18.55 13.08
N LYS A 502 2.92 19.25 13.17
CA LYS A 502 4.02 19.11 12.21
C LYS A 502 5.29 18.68 12.92
N VAL A 503 5.73 17.46 12.61
CA VAL A 503 7.00 16.89 13.06
C VAL A 503 7.96 16.90 11.88
N ILE A 504 8.94 17.80 11.92
CA ILE A 504 9.83 18.11 10.80
C ILE A 504 11.21 17.53 11.09
N ILE A 505 11.65 16.60 10.24
CA ILE A 505 13.02 16.07 10.26
C ILE A 505 13.89 17.04 9.46
N MET A 506 14.83 17.71 10.15
CA MET A 506 15.80 18.63 9.54
C MET A 506 17.20 18.08 9.76
N ALA A 507 17.65 17.27 8.79
CA ALA A 507 18.98 16.65 8.74
C ALA A 507 19.80 17.26 7.60
N ASP A 508 21.13 17.14 7.70
CA ASP A 508 22.04 17.71 6.71
C ASP A 508 21.92 17.00 5.35
N ALA A 509 22.25 17.72 4.28
CA ALA A 509 22.18 17.23 2.90
C ALA A 509 23.42 16.38 2.52
N ASP A 510 23.81 15.47 3.41
CA ASP A 510 24.93 14.54 3.24
C ASP A 510 24.50 13.08 3.48
N VAL A 511 25.49 12.18 3.51
CA VAL A 511 25.26 10.74 3.68
C VAL A 511 24.80 10.40 5.10
N ASP A 512 25.30 11.10 6.12
CA ASP A 512 24.94 10.86 7.52
C ASP A 512 23.54 11.40 7.83
N GLY A 513 23.20 12.59 7.35
CA GLY A 513 21.85 13.16 7.45
C GLY A 513 20.82 12.32 6.70
N SER A 514 21.17 11.76 5.53
CA SER A 514 20.32 10.79 4.82
C SER A 514 20.09 9.52 5.64
N HIS A 515 21.12 9.02 6.31
CA HIS A 515 21.01 7.85 7.18
C HIS A 515 20.14 8.11 8.42
N ILE A 516 20.30 9.26 9.08
CA ILE A 516 19.46 9.67 10.23
C ILE A 516 18.00 9.80 9.81
N ARG A 517 17.75 10.43 8.65
CA ARG A 517 16.40 10.55 8.09
C ARG A 517 15.77 9.18 7.88
N THR A 518 16.49 8.22 7.30
CA THR A 518 15.98 6.86 7.14
C THR A 518 15.67 6.20 8.48
N LEU A 519 16.54 6.30 9.49
CA LEU A 519 16.31 5.71 10.82
C LEU A 519 15.08 6.30 11.51
N LEU A 520 14.88 7.62 11.43
CA LEU A 520 13.70 8.29 11.99
C LEU A 520 12.42 7.91 11.24
N LEU A 521 12.46 7.84 9.91
CA LEU A 521 11.32 7.39 9.12
C LEU A 521 10.95 5.95 9.45
N THR A 522 11.92 5.05 9.59
CA THR A 522 11.70 3.68 10.06
C THR A 522 11.07 3.67 11.45
N PHE A 523 11.55 4.51 12.37
CA PHE A 523 10.97 4.62 13.71
C PHE A 523 9.51 5.08 13.68
N PHE A 524 9.20 6.17 12.98
CA PHE A 524 7.83 6.66 12.87
C PHE A 524 6.92 5.66 12.16
N TYR A 525 7.40 5.04 11.08
CA TYR A 525 6.62 4.04 10.35
C TYR A 525 6.31 2.80 11.20
N ARG A 526 7.26 2.35 12.03
CA ARG A 526 7.10 1.13 12.85
C ARG A 526 6.33 1.36 14.15
N TYR A 527 6.60 2.43 14.87
CA TYR A 527 6.08 2.62 16.24
C TYR A 527 5.03 3.73 16.36
N MET A 528 4.90 4.58 15.34
CA MET A 528 4.00 5.73 15.33
C MET A 528 3.32 5.89 13.96
N LYS A 529 2.97 4.77 13.31
CA LYS A 529 2.43 4.71 11.95
C LYS A 529 1.30 5.72 11.69
N PRO A 530 0.35 5.95 12.63
CA PRO A 530 -0.70 6.95 12.43
C PRO A 530 -0.18 8.39 12.24
N LEU A 531 1.01 8.75 12.74
CA LEU A 531 1.63 10.06 12.44
C LEU A 531 1.93 10.21 10.95
N VAL A 532 2.38 9.12 10.31
CA VAL A 532 2.72 9.11 8.89
C VAL A 532 1.44 9.08 8.05
N GLU A 533 0.48 8.22 8.41
CA GLU A 533 -0.78 8.06 7.68
C GLU A 533 -1.66 9.33 7.71
N ASN A 534 -1.64 10.08 8.81
CA ASN A 534 -2.37 11.35 8.94
C ASN A 534 -1.55 12.58 8.46
N GLY A 535 -0.36 12.37 7.89
CA GLY A 535 0.41 13.43 7.26
C GLY A 535 1.07 14.42 8.24
N HIS A 536 1.43 14.00 9.45
CA HIS A 536 2.09 14.85 10.45
C HIS A 536 3.63 14.86 10.34
N VAL A 537 4.23 13.93 9.59
CA VAL A 537 5.69 13.82 9.43
C VAL A 537 6.13 14.51 8.15
N TYR A 538 7.08 15.44 8.28
CA TYR A 538 7.63 16.25 7.20
C TYR A 538 9.16 16.14 7.15
N ILE A 539 9.72 16.39 5.97
CA ILE A 539 11.16 16.47 5.76
C ILE A 539 11.47 17.91 5.35
N ALA A 540 12.39 18.56 6.05
CA ALA A 540 12.86 19.88 5.64
C ALA A 540 13.68 19.77 4.35
N GLN A 541 13.49 20.71 3.43
CA GLN A 541 14.24 20.80 2.18
C GLN A 541 15.12 22.06 2.18
N PRO A 542 16.30 22.01 2.82
CA PRO A 542 17.22 23.14 2.84
C PRO A 542 17.79 23.41 1.43
N PRO A 543 18.22 24.66 1.14
CA PRO A 543 18.82 24.99 -0.14
C PRO A 543 20.18 24.29 -0.31
N LEU A 544 20.39 23.68 -1.47
CA LEU A 544 21.66 23.01 -1.80
C LEU A 544 22.76 24.00 -2.23
N PHE A 545 22.37 25.11 -2.86
CA PHE A 545 23.29 26.12 -3.38
C PHE A 545 22.89 27.52 -2.91
N LYS A 546 23.90 28.36 -2.64
CA LYS A 546 23.76 29.80 -2.47
C LYS A 546 24.60 30.52 -3.52
N VAL A 547 23.96 31.03 -4.56
CA VAL A 547 24.64 31.84 -5.59
C VAL A 547 24.84 33.25 -5.04
N LYS A 548 26.10 33.68 -4.92
CA LYS A 548 26.45 35.04 -4.50
C LYS A 548 27.14 35.76 -5.66
N LYS A 549 26.43 36.66 -6.32
CA LYS A 549 27.01 37.63 -7.25
C LYS A 549 27.46 38.85 -6.43
N GLY A 550 28.71 39.29 -6.60
CA GLY A 550 29.29 40.40 -5.83
C GLY A 550 28.48 41.69 -5.95
N LYS A 551 28.64 42.59 -4.96
CA LYS A 551 28.40 44.03 -5.16
C LYS A 551 29.71 44.67 -5.57
N GLU A 552 30.12 44.38 -6.80
CA GLU A 552 30.66 45.37 -7.74
C GLU A 552 29.78 45.32 -8.99
#